data_AF-Q6YCG5-F1
#
_entry.id   AF-Q6YCG5-F1
#
_cell.length_a   1.000
_cell.length_b   1.000
_cell.length_c   1.000
_cell.angle_alpha   90.00
_cell.angle_beta   90.00
_cell.angle_gamma   90.00
#
_symmetry.space_group_name_H-M   'P 1'
#
loop_
_entity.id
_entity.type
_entity.pdbx_description
1 polymer ?
#
loop_
_entity_poly.entity_id
_entity_poly.type
_entity_poly.pdbx_seq_one_letter_code
_entity_poly.pdbx_strand_id
1 'polypeptide(L)'
;QEVASKKDQQQYWARKEEPYRFDTVKEFAEAFQSFHTGRKVGDELASPYDKTKSHPAALTTKKYGVNKKELLDANMSREYLLMKRNSFVYVFKLTQLAIMAVITMTLFLRTEMHKNSVDDGNIYTGALFFTVVMIMFNGMAELAMAIAKLPVFYKQRDLLFYPAWAYALPTWILKIPITFIEVGVWVFMTYYVIGFDPNVERLFRQYLLLLLVNQMASGLFRLIASAGRNMIVSNTFGAFVLLMLLALGGFILP
;
A
#
# COMPACT_ATOMS: atom_id res chain seq x y z
N GLN A 1 -17.01 -30.82 -15.58
CA GLN A 1 -17.91 -30.76 -14.40
C GLN A 1 -19.33 -31.25 -14.73
N GLU A 2 -19.60 -31.65 -15.97
CA GLU A 2 -20.96 -31.98 -16.45
C GLU A 2 -21.38 -33.42 -16.12
N VAL A 3 -20.44 -34.37 -16.06
CA VAL A 3 -20.75 -35.81 -15.87
C VAL A 3 -21.23 -36.17 -14.45
N ALA A 4 -21.02 -35.29 -13.47
CA ALA A 4 -21.45 -35.48 -12.07
C ALA A 4 -22.82 -34.87 -11.74
N SER A 5 -23.47 -34.22 -12.72
CA SER A 5 -24.78 -33.58 -12.59
C SER A 5 -25.89 -34.58 -12.86
N LYS A 6 -26.89 -34.64 -11.98
CA LYS A 6 -28.05 -35.55 -12.09
C LYS A 6 -28.82 -35.42 -13.42
N LYS A 7 -28.83 -34.22 -14.00
CA LYS A 7 -29.53 -33.92 -15.26
C LYS A 7 -28.76 -34.37 -16.50
N ASP A 8 -27.43 -34.37 -16.42
CA ASP A 8 -26.55 -34.52 -17.58
C ASP A 8 -25.93 -35.92 -17.67
N GLN A 9 -25.85 -36.64 -16.54
CA GLN A 9 -25.26 -37.98 -16.46
C GLN A 9 -25.99 -39.04 -17.30
N GLN A 10 -27.32 -38.92 -17.48
CA GLN A 10 -28.10 -39.85 -18.30
C GLN A 10 -27.64 -39.89 -19.76
N GLN A 11 -27.09 -38.78 -20.28
CA GLN A 11 -26.62 -38.68 -21.67
C GLN A 11 -25.37 -39.54 -21.94
N TYR A 12 -24.62 -39.87 -20.88
CA TYR A 12 -23.40 -40.67 -20.95
C TYR A 12 -23.64 -42.14 -20.58
N TRP A 13 -24.90 -42.56 -20.46
CA TRP A 13 -25.27 -43.92 -20.10
C TRP A 13 -24.98 -44.90 -21.26
N ALA A 14 -23.93 -45.69 -21.11
CA ALA A 14 -23.49 -46.63 -22.14
C ALA A 14 -24.41 -47.85 -22.29
N ARG A 15 -25.10 -48.26 -21.21
CA ARG A 15 -25.93 -49.46 -21.17
C ARG A 15 -27.39 -49.15 -21.50
N LYS A 16 -27.68 -49.00 -22.80
CA LYS A 16 -29.02 -48.64 -23.29
C LYS A 16 -30.15 -49.63 -22.90
N GLU A 17 -29.79 -50.84 -22.47
CA GLU A 17 -30.72 -51.91 -22.07
C GLU A 17 -31.09 -51.86 -20.58
N GLU A 18 -30.34 -51.13 -19.75
CA GLU A 18 -30.60 -50.99 -18.32
C GLU A 18 -31.25 -49.63 -18.01
N PRO A 19 -32.22 -49.56 -17.08
CA PRO A 19 -32.81 -48.29 -16.67
C PRO A 19 -31.74 -47.41 -16.02
N TYR A 20 -31.72 -46.15 -16.44
CA TYR A 20 -30.76 -45.17 -15.92
C TYR A 20 -30.86 -45.08 -14.39
N ARG A 21 -29.71 -45.30 -13.74
CA ARG A 21 -29.53 -45.07 -12.31
C ARG A 21 -28.57 -43.90 -12.13
N PHE A 22 -28.93 -42.97 -11.25
CA PHE A 22 -28.03 -41.91 -10.84
C PHE A 22 -26.98 -42.48 -9.89
N ASP A 23 -25.73 -42.50 -10.35
CA ASP A 23 -24.56 -42.80 -9.52
C ASP A 23 -24.04 -41.51 -8.86
N THR A 24 -23.79 -41.57 -7.57
CA THR A 24 -23.27 -40.44 -6.80
C THR A 24 -21.79 -40.21 -7.11
N VAL A 25 -21.31 -38.98 -6.84
CA VAL A 25 -19.88 -38.62 -7.01
C VAL A 25 -18.96 -39.56 -6.21
N LYS A 26 -19.44 -40.05 -5.05
CA LYS A 26 -18.68 -40.98 -4.21
C LYS A 26 -18.56 -42.36 -4.87
N GLU A 27 -19.66 -42.91 -5.36
CA GLU A 27 -19.66 -44.19 -6.09
C GLU A 27 -18.79 -44.11 -7.35
N PHE A 28 -18.85 -43.00 -8.10
CA PHE A 28 -17.96 -42.78 -9.24
C PHE A 28 -16.48 -42.72 -8.87
N ALA A 29 -16.12 -42.06 -7.77
CA ALA A 29 -14.74 -41.97 -7.32
C ALA A 29 -14.21 -43.36 -6.90
N GLU A 30 -15.02 -44.15 -6.18
CA GLU A 30 -14.69 -45.52 -5.78
C GLU A 30 -14.59 -46.46 -7.00
N ALA A 31 -15.50 -46.30 -7.97
CA ALA A 31 -15.45 -47.01 -9.25
C ALA A 31 -14.19 -46.64 -10.06
N PHE A 32 -13.81 -45.36 -10.11
CA PHE A 32 -12.60 -44.91 -10.80
C PHE A 32 -11.34 -45.47 -10.15
N GLN A 33 -11.25 -45.46 -8.82
CA GLN A 33 -10.11 -46.02 -8.08
C GLN A 33 -9.97 -47.54 -8.26
N SER A 34 -11.08 -48.26 -8.37
CA SER A 34 -11.08 -49.70 -8.62
C SER A 34 -10.86 -50.07 -10.09
N PHE A 35 -11.18 -49.16 -11.02
CA PHE A 35 -10.97 -49.34 -12.45
C PHE A 35 -9.48 -49.38 -12.81
N HIS A 36 -9.14 -50.16 -13.83
CA HIS A 36 -7.75 -50.40 -14.25
C HIS A 36 -6.95 -49.10 -14.51
N THR A 37 -7.57 -48.06 -15.07
CA THR A 37 -6.95 -46.74 -15.29
C THR A 37 -6.63 -46.05 -13.96
N GLY A 38 -7.54 -46.05 -12.99
CA GLY A 38 -7.31 -45.44 -11.68
C GLY A 38 -6.25 -46.18 -10.88
N ARG A 39 -6.26 -47.53 -10.91
CA ARG A 39 -5.19 -48.36 -10.33
C ARG A 39 -3.84 -48.06 -10.98
N LYS A 40 -3.78 -48.05 -12.31
CA LYS A 40 -2.54 -47.75 -13.06
C LYS A 40 -1.98 -46.37 -12.73
N VAL A 41 -2.83 -45.34 -12.68
CA VAL A 41 -2.43 -43.99 -12.28
C VAL A 41 -1.93 -43.97 -10.83
N GLY A 42 -2.60 -44.67 -9.93
CA GLY A 42 -2.17 -44.84 -8.53
C GLY A 42 -0.81 -45.52 -8.41
N ASP A 43 -0.59 -46.61 -9.15
CA ASP A 43 0.67 -47.35 -9.18
C ASP A 43 1.81 -46.50 -9.79
N GLU A 44 1.52 -45.73 -10.84
CA GLU A 44 2.47 -44.78 -11.46
C GLU A 44 2.85 -43.63 -10.51
N LEU A 45 1.89 -43.10 -9.72
CA LEU A 45 2.13 -42.07 -8.71
C LEU A 45 2.87 -42.61 -7.47
N ALA A 46 2.67 -43.88 -7.12
CA ALA A 46 3.36 -44.54 -6.01
C ALA A 46 4.84 -44.78 -6.30
N SER A 47 5.22 -44.91 -7.57
CA SER A 47 6.61 -44.96 -7.99
C SER A 47 7.23 -43.55 -7.99
N PRO A 48 8.31 -43.30 -7.23
CA PRO A 48 8.99 -42.01 -7.25
C PRO A 48 9.48 -41.69 -8.67
N TYR A 49 9.04 -40.56 -9.22
CA TYR A 49 9.46 -40.14 -10.55
C TYR A 49 10.98 -39.91 -10.60
N ASP A 50 11.63 -40.58 -11.55
CA ASP A 50 13.07 -40.45 -11.78
C ASP A 50 13.41 -39.06 -12.33
N LYS A 51 13.99 -38.22 -11.48
CA LYS A 51 14.36 -36.83 -11.83
C LYS A 51 15.36 -36.74 -12.98
N THR A 52 16.09 -37.81 -13.31
CA THR A 52 17.02 -37.81 -14.45
C THR A 52 16.30 -37.78 -15.80
N LYS A 53 15.03 -38.22 -15.85
CA LYS A 53 14.17 -38.16 -17.04
C LYS A 53 13.43 -36.84 -17.20
N SER A 54 13.51 -35.96 -16.20
CA SER A 54 12.91 -34.62 -16.25
C SER A 54 13.67 -33.76 -17.26
N HIS A 55 12.92 -33.03 -18.10
CA HIS A 55 13.53 -31.99 -18.94
C HIS A 55 14.25 -30.96 -18.04
N PRO A 56 15.45 -30.45 -18.41
CA PRO A 56 16.20 -29.50 -17.59
C PRO A 56 15.43 -28.23 -17.21
N ALA A 57 14.42 -27.87 -18.00
CA ALA A 57 13.53 -26.73 -17.75
C ALA A 57 12.18 -27.09 -17.07
N ALA A 58 11.92 -28.36 -16.75
CA ALA A 58 10.61 -28.81 -16.26
C ALA A 58 10.28 -28.28 -14.85
N LEU A 59 11.30 -28.03 -14.02
CA LEU A 59 11.14 -27.53 -12.64
C LEU A 59 12.23 -26.49 -12.33
N THR A 60 11.83 -25.24 -12.13
CA THR A 60 12.77 -24.21 -11.63
C THR A 60 13.20 -24.56 -10.21
N THR A 61 14.51 -24.70 -10.00
CA THR A 61 15.09 -24.90 -8.67
C THR A 61 15.20 -23.61 -7.88
N LYS A 62 15.10 -22.46 -8.56
CA LYS A 62 15.20 -21.13 -7.96
C LYS A 62 13.82 -20.57 -7.67
N LYS A 63 13.64 -20.09 -6.45
CA LYS A 63 12.40 -19.44 -5.97
C LYS A 63 12.05 -18.16 -6.74
N TYR A 64 13.06 -17.46 -7.27
CA TYR A 64 12.90 -16.24 -8.08
C TYR A 64 13.71 -16.38 -9.38
N GLY A 65 13.19 -15.82 -10.48
CA GLY A 65 13.80 -15.97 -11.81
C GLY A 65 15.07 -15.15 -12.06
N VAL A 66 15.30 -14.10 -11.28
CA VAL A 66 16.37 -13.11 -11.48
C VAL A 66 17.09 -12.78 -10.17
N ASN A 67 18.26 -12.13 -10.28
CA ASN A 67 19.07 -11.78 -9.10
C ASN A 67 18.38 -10.70 -8.25
N LYS A 68 18.71 -10.64 -6.95
CA LYS A 68 18.10 -9.70 -6.00
C LYS A 68 18.31 -8.23 -6.38
N LYS A 69 19.46 -7.89 -6.97
CA LYS A 69 19.76 -6.53 -7.44
C LYS A 69 18.92 -6.14 -8.66
N GLU A 70 18.81 -7.05 -9.64
CA GLU A 70 17.99 -6.87 -10.84
C GLU A 70 16.50 -6.74 -10.48
N LEU A 71 16.03 -7.51 -9.51
CA LEU A 71 14.66 -7.38 -8.97
C LEU A 71 14.42 -6.00 -8.37
N LEU A 72 15.39 -5.47 -7.61
CA LEU A 72 15.28 -4.15 -7.00
C LEU A 72 15.24 -3.05 -8.07
N ASP A 73 16.12 -3.14 -9.07
CA ASP A 73 16.21 -2.17 -10.17
C ASP A 73 14.96 -2.22 -11.08
N ALA A 74 14.47 -3.42 -11.39
CA ALA A 74 13.22 -3.61 -12.13
C ALA A 74 12.01 -3.03 -11.37
N ASN A 75 11.94 -3.23 -10.05
CA ASN A 75 10.88 -2.62 -9.24
C ASN A 75 11.03 -1.10 -9.11
N MET A 76 12.26 -0.59 -9.04
CA MET A 76 12.52 0.85 -8.97
C MET A 76 12.14 1.56 -10.26
N SER A 77 12.56 1.04 -11.40
CA SER A 77 12.18 1.56 -12.72
C SER A 77 10.67 1.49 -12.96
N ARG A 78 10.03 0.39 -12.53
CA ARG A 78 8.56 0.26 -12.55
C ARG A 78 7.87 1.32 -11.71
N GLU A 79 8.25 1.49 -10.44
CA GLU A 79 7.62 2.49 -9.57
C GLU A 79 7.85 3.91 -10.10
N TYR A 80 9.05 4.22 -10.61
CA TYR A 80 9.33 5.49 -11.26
C TYR A 80 8.44 5.73 -12.49
N LEU A 81 8.27 4.71 -13.35
CA LEU A 81 7.38 4.78 -14.50
C LEU A 81 5.92 4.99 -14.09
N LEU A 82 5.45 4.28 -13.05
CA LEU A 82 4.10 4.45 -12.52
C LEU A 82 3.89 5.86 -11.97
N MET A 83 4.88 6.41 -11.28
CA MET A 83 4.85 7.79 -10.78
C MET A 83 4.80 8.80 -11.92
N LYS A 84 5.60 8.61 -12.97
CA LYS A 84 5.60 9.48 -14.14
C LYS A 84 4.27 9.44 -14.91
N ARG A 85 3.67 8.25 -15.06
CA ARG A 85 2.38 8.07 -15.73
C ARG A 85 1.21 8.62 -14.93
N ASN A 86 1.24 8.45 -13.61
CA ASN A 86 0.25 9.03 -12.70
C ASN A 86 0.71 10.38 -12.10
N SER A 87 1.51 11.15 -12.85
CA SER A 87 2.02 12.45 -12.41
C SER A 87 0.90 13.42 -12.03
N PHE A 88 -0.26 13.30 -12.69
CA PHE A 88 -1.48 14.06 -12.39
C PHE A 88 -1.85 14.01 -10.89
N VAL A 89 -1.76 12.84 -10.26
CA VAL A 89 -2.10 12.69 -8.83
C VAL A 89 -1.15 13.50 -7.95
N TYR A 90 0.14 13.51 -8.28
CA TYR A 90 1.16 14.26 -7.55
C TYR A 90 1.02 15.78 -7.77
N VAL A 91 0.73 16.21 -9.00
CA VAL A 91 0.45 17.62 -9.30
C VAL A 91 -0.79 18.09 -8.54
N PHE A 92 -1.87 17.32 -8.57
CA PHE A 92 -3.09 17.64 -7.82
C PHE A 92 -2.82 17.75 -6.31
N LYS A 93 -2.05 16.82 -5.74
CA LYS A 93 -1.65 16.85 -4.34
C LYS A 93 -0.84 18.11 -3.99
N LEU A 94 0.10 18.51 -4.85
CA LEU A 94 0.86 19.75 -4.67
C LEU A 94 -0.02 20.99 -4.78
N THR A 95 -0.96 21.05 -5.74
CA THR A 95 -1.90 22.16 -5.87
C THR A 95 -2.82 22.25 -4.66
N GLN A 96 -3.36 21.12 -4.18
CA GLN A 96 -4.17 21.07 -2.97
C GLN A 96 -3.38 21.58 -1.76
N LEU A 97 -2.12 21.15 -1.62
CA LEU A 97 -1.22 21.61 -0.56
C LEU A 97 -1.00 23.13 -0.64
N ALA A 98 -0.79 23.68 -1.84
CA ALA A 98 -0.62 25.11 -2.04
C ALA A 98 -1.88 25.91 -1.66
N ILE A 99 -3.07 25.42 -2.00
CA ILE A 99 -4.35 26.05 -1.60
C ILE A 99 -4.47 26.06 -0.07
N MET A 100 -4.17 24.93 0.59
CA MET A 100 -4.21 24.84 2.06
C MET A 100 -3.17 25.77 2.71
N ALA A 101 -1.99 25.92 2.10
CA ALA A 101 -0.98 26.89 2.54
C ALA A 101 -1.51 28.32 2.44
N VAL A 102 -2.20 28.69 1.35
CA VAL A 102 -2.83 30.02 1.19
C VAL A 102 -3.90 30.27 2.26
N ILE A 103 -4.78 29.30 2.51
CA ILE A 103 -5.78 29.41 3.57
C ILE A 103 -5.09 29.63 4.93
N THR A 104 -4.04 28.87 5.21
CA THR A 104 -3.26 28.99 6.46
C THR A 104 -2.63 30.38 6.59
N MET A 105 -2.05 30.90 5.51
CA MET A 105 -1.48 32.25 5.46
C MET A 105 -2.52 33.34 5.74
N THR A 106 -3.73 33.18 5.21
CA THR A 106 -4.82 34.15 5.45
C THR A 106 -5.36 34.09 6.88
N LEU A 107 -5.36 32.90 7.51
CA LEU A 107 -5.81 32.72 8.89
C LEU A 107 -4.81 33.28 9.90
N PHE A 108 -3.51 33.08 9.66
CA PHE A 108 -2.44 33.51 10.56
C PHE A 108 -1.63 34.64 9.93
N LEU A 109 -2.30 35.73 9.60
CA LEU A 109 -1.69 36.86 8.90
C LEU A 109 -0.80 37.66 9.86
N ARG A 110 0.43 37.97 9.45
CA ARG A 110 1.43 38.70 10.25
C ARG A 110 0.92 40.01 10.88
N THR A 111 -0.03 40.70 10.25
CA THR A 111 -0.56 41.97 10.77
C THR A 111 -1.36 41.83 12.06
N GLU A 112 -1.97 40.66 12.28
CA GLU A 112 -2.78 40.35 13.47
C GLU A 112 -1.98 39.59 14.55
N MET A 113 -0.69 39.28 14.30
CA MET A 113 0.16 38.52 15.22
C MET A 113 1.17 39.40 15.94
N HIS A 114 0.68 40.15 16.93
CA HIS A 114 1.50 40.94 17.84
C HIS A 114 2.42 40.04 18.70
N LYS A 115 3.46 40.60 19.35
CA LYS A 115 4.46 39.84 20.13
C LYS A 115 4.54 40.31 21.57
N ASN A 116 3.47 40.95 22.05
CA ASN A 116 3.52 41.78 23.26
C ASN A 116 2.89 41.07 24.46
N SER A 117 2.04 40.06 24.25
CA SER A 117 1.34 39.33 25.31
C SER A 117 1.61 37.82 25.30
N VAL A 118 1.35 37.16 26.43
CA VAL A 118 1.33 35.69 26.55
C VAL A 118 0.25 35.09 25.63
N ASP A 119 -0.88 35.80 25.45
CA ASP A 119 -1.96 35.39 24.55
C ASP A 119 -1.48 35.34 23.09
N ASP A 120 -0.61 36.27 22.68
CA ASP A 120 -0.01 36.24 21.35
C ASP A 120 0.86 34.98 21.17
N GLY A 121 1.59 34.57 22.20
CA GLY A 121 2.38 33.34 22.21
C GLY A 121 1.54 32.08 21.98
N ASN A 122 0.32 32.05 22.50
CA ASN A 122 -0.63 30.96 22.25
C ASN A 122 -1.07 30.92 20.78
N ILE A 123 -1.24 32.07 20.11
CA ILE A 123 -1.59 32.15 18.68
C ILE A 123 -0.46 31.58 17.82
N TYR A 124 0.80 31.93 18.10
CA TYR A 124 1.96 31.36 17.39
C TYR A 124 2.08 29.84 17.61
N THR A 125 1.85 29.38 18.83
CA THR A 125 1.87 27.94 19.14
C THR A 125 0.73 27.21 18.43
N GLY A 126 -0.45 27.82 18.34
CA GLY A 126 -1.58 27.34 17.56
C GLY A 126 -1.29 27.25 16.06
N ALA A 127 -0.58 28.23 15.49
CA ALA A 127 -0.16 28.21 14.08
C ALA A 127 0.82 27.05 13.78
N LEU A 128 1.76 26.80 14.71
CA LEU A 128 2.69 25.66 14.62
C LEU A 128 1.95 24.32 14.73
N PHE A 129 1.02 24.21 15.69
CA PHE A 129 0.19 23.01 15.84
C PHE A 129 -0.64 22.76 14.58
N PHE A 130 -1.30 23.79 14.04
CA PHE A 130 -2.08 23.69 12.81
C PHE A 130 -1.23 23.25 11.61
N THR A 131 0.01 23.73 11.51
CA THR A 131 0.97 23.30 10.49
C THR A 131 1.27 21.80 10.59
N VAL A 132 1.54 21.30 11.80
CA VAL A 132 1.78 19.87 12.04
C VAL A 132 0.55 19.05 11.67
N VAL A 133 -0.64 19.48 12.11
CA VAL A 133 -1.92 18.83 11.78
C VAL A 133 -2.09 18.71 10.26
N MET A 134 -1.90 19.80 9.52
CA MET A 134 -2.07 19.82 8.06
C MET A 134 -1.11 18.86 7.34
N ILE A 135 0.14 18.81 7.78
CA ILE A 135 1.15 17.90 7.24
C ILE A 135 0.81 16.44 7.57
N MET A 136 0.28 16.15 8.76
CA MET A 136 -0.17 14.80 9.12
C MET A 136 -1.39 14.36 8.32
N PHE A 137 -2.36 15.26 8.10
CA PHE A 137 -3.54 14.98 7.28
C PHE A 137 -3.19 14.61 5.83
N ASN A 138 -2.14 15.21 5.28
CA ASN A 138 -1.62 14.85 3.96
C ASN A 138 -1.26 13.34 3.87
N GLY A 139 -0.80 12.74 4.98
CA GLY A 139 -0.52 11.31 5.08
C GLY A 139 -1.73 10.40 4.80
N MET A 140 -2.96 10.86 5.04
CA MET A 140 -4.19 10.11 4.76
C MET A 140 -4.39 9.87 3.25
N ALA A 141 -4.04 10.85 2.41
CA ALA A 141 -4.10 10.67 0.95
C ALA A 141 -3.16 9.55 0.49
N GLU A 142 -2.05 9.35 1.21
CA GLU A 142 -1.07 8.31 0.91
C GLU A 142 -1.53 6.92 1.32
N LEU A 143 -2.31 6.83 2.40
CA LEU A 143 -2.98 5.60 2.82
C LEU A 143 -3.87 5.06 1.69
N ALA A 144 -4.71 5.91 1.11
CA ALA A 144 -5.60 5.51 0.02
C ALA A 144 -4.84 4.98 -1.20
N MET A 145 -3.76 5.68 -1.59
CA MET A 145 -2.88 5.23 -2.68
C MET A 145 -2.17 3.91 -2.36
N ALA A 146 -1.75 3.70 -1.11
CA ALA A 146 -1.11 2.46 -0.70
C ALA A 146 -2.07 1.27 -0.80
N ILE A 147 -3.31 1.42 -0.33
CA ILE A 147 -4.34 0.37 -0.38
C ILE A 147 -4.68 -0.01 -1.82
N ALA A 148 -4.78 0.96 -2.72
CA ALA A 148 -5.03 0.70 -4.13
C ALA A 148 -3.95 -0.19 -4.78
N LYS A 149 -2.70 -0.11 -4.32
CA LYS A 149 -1.59 -0.93 -4.83
C LYS A 149 -1.50 -2.33 -4.17
N LEU A 150 -2.12 -2.53 -3.00
CA LEU A 150 -2.00 -3.79 -2.24
C LEU A 150 -2.48 -5.04 -2.99
N PRO A 151 -3.64 -5.06 -3.69
CA PRO A 151 -4.10 -6.26 -4.38
C PRO A 151 -3.14 -6.73 -5.47
N VAL A 152 -2.57 -5.77 -6.22
CA VAL A 152 -1.59 -6.05 -7.26
C VAL A 152 -0.30 -6.60 -6.65
N PHE A 153 0.15 -6.02 -5.54
CA PHE A 153 1.30 -6.50 -4.80
C PHE A 153 1.12 -7.94 -4.29
N TYR A 154 -0.02 -8.25 -3.67
CA TYR A 154 -0.30 -9.60 -3.16
C TYR A 154 -0.35 -10.63 -4.29
N LYS A 155 -1.02 -10.30 -5.40
CA LYS A 155 -1.05 -11.17 -6.59
C LYS A 155 0.35 -11.44 -7.13
N GLN A 156 1.20 -10.42 -7.23
CA GLN A 156 2.57 -10.56 -7.76
C GLN A 156 3.50 -11.32 -6.79
N ARG A 157 3.33 -11.12 -5.49
CA ARG A 157 4.05 -11.87 -4.46
C ARG A 157 3.69 -13.35 -4.46
N ASP A 158 2.40 -13.67 -4.57
CA ASP A 158 1.91 -15.04 -4.54
C ASP A 158 2.31 -15.83 -5.80
N LEU A 159 2.49 -15.12 -6.93
CA LEU A 159 3.12 -15.65 -8.15
C LEU A 159 4.66 -15.68 -8.09
N LEU A 160 5.27 -15.40 -6.92
CA LEU A 160 6.71 -15.45 -6.68
C LEU A 160 7.55 -14.52 -7.60
N PHE A 161 6.98 -13.40 -8.07
CA PHE A 161 7.75 -12.44 -8.89
C PHE A 161 8.84 -11.73 -8.08
N TYR A 162 8.53 -11.27 -6.87
CA TYR A 162 9.48 -10.59 -6.00
C TYR A 162 9.09 -10.66 -4.51
N PRO A 163 10.07 -10.57 -3.59
CA PRO A 163 9.81 -10.50 -2.15
C PRO A 163 9.30 -9.12 -1.71
N ALA A 164 8.67 -9.05 -0.53
CA ALA A 164 8.06 -7.81 -0.01
C ALA A 164 9.05 -6.62 0.13
N TRP A 165 10.28 -6.89 0.55
CA TRP A 165 11.30 -5.83 0.72
C TRP A 165 11.70 -5.18 -0.61
N ALA A 166 11.68 -5.94 -1.71
CA ALA A 166 12.03 -5.45 -3.04
C ALA A 166 10.98 -4.51 -3.63
N TYR A 167 9.77 -4.49 -3.06
CA TYR A 167 8.71 -3.52 -3.38
C TYR A 167 8.70 -2.33 -2.41
N ALA A 168 8.90 -2.59 -1.12
CA ALA A 168 8.84 -1.57 -0.09
C ALA A 168 9.98 -0.54 -0.20
N LEU A 169 11.22 -0.98 -0.46
CA LEU A 169 12.38 -0.09 -0.51
C LEU A 169 12.32 0.92 -1.67
N PRO A 170 12.09 0.53 -2.94
CA PRO A 170 12.01 1.52 -4.03
C PRO A 170 10.88 2.52 -3.83
N THR A 171 9.73 2.05 -3.36
CA THR A 171 8.56 2.89 -3.07
C THR A 171 8.81 3.90 -1.94
N TRP A 172 9.71 3.59 -1.01
CA TRP A 172 10.14 4.52 0.02
C TRP A 172 11.18 5.51 -0.50
N ILE A 173 12.23 5.02 -1.17
CA ILE A 173 13.32 5.86 -1.72
C ILE A 173 12.79 6.90 -2.69
N LEU A 174 11.93 6.52 -3.64
CA LEU A 174 11.37 7.43 -4.64
C LEU A 174 10.47 8.51 -4.04
N LYS A 175 9.99 8.30 -2.81
CA LYS A 175 9.10 9.23 -2.13
C LYS A 175 9.85 10.31 -1.35
N ILE A 176 11.08 10.03 -0.91
CA ILE A 176 11.90 10.99 -0.17
C ILE A 176 11.99 12.32 -0.95
N PRO A 177 12.41 12.37 -2.24
CA PRO A 177 12.48 13.63 -2.99
C PRO A 177 11.15 14.37 -3.08
N ILE A 178 10.03 13.66 -3.18
CA ILE A 178 8.69 14.29 -3.24
C ILE A 178 8.36 14.97 -1.93
N THR A 179 8.63 14.33 -0.79
CA THR A 179 8.38 14.94 0.52
C THR A 179 9.23 16.19 0.76
N PHE A 180 10.47 16.23 0.24
CA PHE A 180 11.31 17.44 0.29
C PHE A 180 10.64 18.61 -0.43
N ILE A 181 10.06 18.37 -1.61
CA ILE A 181 9.34 19.38 -2.40
C ILE A 181 8.04 19.79 -1.69
N GLU A 182 7.24 18.83 -1.23
CA GLU A 182 5.96 19.09 -0.55
C GLU A 182 6.15 19.97 0.69
N VAL A 183 7.05 19.58 1.59
CA VAL A 183 7.34 20.36 2.80
C VAL A 183 8.02 21.68 2.45
N GLY A 184 8.82 21.71 1.38
CA GLY A 184 9.51 22.92 0.92
C GLY A 184 8.52 23.99 0.51
N VAL A 185 7.59 23.64 -0.39
CA VAL A 185 6.51 24.53 -0.83
C VAL A 185 5.71 25.06 0.37
N TRP A 186 5.35 24.18 1.32
CA TRP A 186 4.64 24.61 2.52
C TRP A 186 5.42 25.63 3.34
N VAL A 187 6.67 25.33 3.71
CA VAL A 187 7.48 26.17 4.60
C VAL A 187 7.81 27.50 3.92
N PHE A 188 8.28 27.48 2.66
CA PHE A 188 8.66 28.72 1.97
C PHE A 188 7.46 29.67 1.75
N MET A 189 6.26 29.15 1.54
CA MET A 189 5.06 29.98 1.44
C MET A 189 4.64 30.54 2.81
N THR A 190 4.48 29.66 3.79
CA THR A 190 3.83 30.03 5.06
C THR A 190 4.76 30.77 6.03
N TYR A 191 6.07 30.47 6.04
CA TYR A 191 6.96 30.87 7.12
C TYR A 191 7.08 32.38 7.30
N TYR A 192 7.34 33.09 6.20
CA TYR A 192 7.52 34.55 6.22
C TYR A 192 6.19 35.30 6.32
N VAL A 193 5.10 34.72 5.80
CA VAL A 193 3.77 35.35 5.79
C VAL A 193 3.11 35.29 7.15
N ILE A 194 3.35 34.22 7.90
CA ILE A 194 2.92 34.08 9.30
C ILE A 194 3.75 35.01 10.20
N GLY A 195 4.98 35.32 9.84
CA GLY A 195 5.84 36.22 10.62
C GLY A 195 6.62 35.51 11.73
N PHE A 196 6.99 34.25 11.49
CA PHE A 196 7.98 33.54 12.31
C PHE A 196 9.34 34.27 12.31
N ASP A 197 10.28 33.76 13.11
CA ASP A 197 11.61 34.38 13.25
C ASP A 197 12.33 34.48 11.89
N PRO A 198 12.82 35.66 11.47
CA PRO A 198 13.47 35.83 10.17
C PRO A 198 14.81 35.08 10.04
N ASN A 199 15.35 34.51 11.11
CA ASN A 199 16.61 33.78 11.06
C ASN A 199 16.52 32.50 10.22
N VAL A 200 17.36 32.42 9.18
CA VAL A 200 17.48 31.30 8.25
C VAL A 200 17.77 29.98 8.97
N GLU A 201 18.55 30.00 10.06
CA GLU A 201 18.85 28.79 10.83
C GLU A 201 17.57 28.17 11.43
N ARG A 202 16.67 29.02 11.93
CA ARG A 202 15.40 28.55 12.53
C ARG A 202 14.42 28.07 11.48
N LEU A 203 14.44 28.66 10.28
CA LEU A 203 13.69 28.17 9.13
C LEU A 203 14.13 26.74 8.76
N PHE A 204 15.44 26.50 8.64
CA PHE A 204 15.96 25.16 8.32
C PHE A 204 15.62 24.13 9.40
N ARG A 205 15.67 24.52 10.69
CA ARG A 205 15.25 23.64 11.79
C ARG A 205 13.77 23.26 11.67
N GLN A 206 12.88 24.24 11.44
CA GLN A 206 11.46 23.95 11.24
C GLN A 206 11.22 23.09 10.00
N TYR A 207 11.89 23.38 8.88
CA TYR A 207 11.82 22.59 7.67
C TYR A 207 12.20 21.12 7.91
N LEU A 208 13.33 20.88 8.57
CA LEU A 208 13.81 19.53 8.88
C LEU A 208 12.85 18.79 9.82
N LEU A 209 12.34 19.47 10.86
CA LEU A 209 11.35 18.88 11.76
C LEU A 209 10.08 18.46 11.01
N LEU A 210 9.54 19.34 10.16
CA LEU A 210 8.35 19.05 9.38
C LEU A 210 8.57 17.93 8.35
N LEU A 211 9.78 17.82 7.79
CA LEU A 211 10.17 16.73 6.92
C LEU A 211 10.17 15.39 7.67
N LEU A 212 10.74 15.34 8.88
CA LEU A 212 10.72 14.14 9.72
C LEU A 212 9.30 13.74 10.13
N VAL A 213 8.46 14.72 10.48
CA VAL A 213 7.05 14.48 10.80
C VAL A 213 6.30 13.93 9.58
N ASN A 214 6.52 14.49 8.39
CA ASN A 214 5.91 13.99 7.16
C ASN A 214 6.34 12.55 6.84
N GLN A 215 7.62 12.22 7.00
CA GLN A 215 8.14 10.86 6.82
C GLN A 215 7.58 9.88 7.84
N MET A 216 7.49 10.28 9.11
CA MET A 216 6.89 9.49 10.18
C MET A 216 5.41 9.23 9.90
N ALA A 217 4.64 10.25 9.52
CA ALA A 217 3.24 10.12 9.12
C ALA A 217 3.09 9.17 7.93
N SER A 218 3.91 9.32 6.89
CA SER A 218 3.90 8.45 5.71
C SER A 218 4.15 6.98 6.07
N GLY A 219 5.13 6.72 6.94
CA GLY A 219 5.43 5.38 7.45
C GLY A 219 4.28 4.78 8.25
N LEU A 220 3.71 5.57 9.16
CA LEU A 220 2.57 5.18 10.00
C LEU A 220 1.34 4.81 9.15
N PHE A 221 0.96 5.68 8.22
CA PHE A 221 -0.21 5.45 7.36
C PHE A 221 -0.01 4.27 6.39
N ARG A 222 1.22 4.02 5.93
CA ARG A 222 1.56 2.80 5.17
C ARG A 222 1.42 1.54 6.01
N LEU A 223 1.83 1.58 7.27
CA LEU A 223 1.66 0.47 8.20
C LEU A 223 0.17 0.17 8.39
N ILE A 224 -0.64 1.20 8.66
CA ILE A 224 -2.10 1.08 8.81
C ILE A 224 -2.76 0.54 7.52
N ALA A 225 -2.32 1.03 6.35
CA ALA A 225 -2.80 0.52 5.06
C ALA A 225 -2.50 -0.98 4.90
N SER A 226 -1.26 -1.39 5.22
CA SER A 226 -0.82 -2.79 5.08
C SER A 226 -1.52 -3.74 6.06
N ALA A 227 -1.86 -3.26 7.26
CA ALA A 227 -2.57 -4.00 8.29
C ALA A 227 -4.08 -4.10 8.01
N GLY A 228 -4.72 -3.00 7.64
CA GLY A 228 -6.17 -2.95 7.44
C GLY A 228 -6.64 -3.58 6.13
N ARG A 229 -5.85 -3.48 5.04
CA ARG A 229 -6.11 -4.05 3.69
C ARG A 229 -7.44 -3.67 3.04
N ASN A 230 -8.27 -2.86 3.70
CA ASN A 230 -9.57 -2.38 3.25
C ASN A 230 -9.63 -0.86 3.47
N MET A 231 -10.07 -0.13 2.45
CA MET A 231 -10.12 1.33 2.47
C MET A 231 -10.92 1.88 3.65
N ILE A 232 -12.10 1.30 3.93
CA ILE A 232 -13.00 1.81 4.98
C ILE A 232 -12.35 1.63 6.35
N VAL A 233 -11.87 0.41 6.64
CA VAL A 233 -11.25 0.08 7.93
C VAL A 233 -9.98 0.91 8.16
N SER A 234 -9.12 1.01 7.15
CA SER A 234 -7.87 1.77 7.25
C SER A 234 -8.11 3.27 7.35
N ASN A 235 -9.10 3.85 6.68
CA ASN A 235 -9.45 5.27 6.84
C ASN A 235 -9.96 5.56 8.25
N THR A 236 -10.87 4.74 8.77
CA THR A 236 -11.41 4.92 10.14
C THR A 236 -10.30 4.79 11.18
N PHE A 237 -9.45 3.76 11.05
CA PHE A 237 -8.33 3.56 11.97
C PHE A 237 -7.28 4.66 11.83
N GLY A 238 -7.00 5.10 10.61
CA GLY A 238 -6.09 6.22 10.32
C GLY A 238 -6.56 7.52 10.96
N ALA A 239 -7.85 7.85 10.84
CA ALA A 239 -8.44 9.01 11.49
C ALA A 239 -8.38 8.91 13.02
N PHE A 240 -8.66 7.73 13.58
CA PHE A 240 -8.56 7.49 15.03
C PHE A 240 -7.13 7.67 15.55
N VAL A 241 -6.13 7.10 14.87
CA VAL A 241 -4.72 7.25 15.24
C VAL A 241 -4.28 8.71 15.12
N LEU A 242 -4.72 9.42 14.09
CA LEU A 242 -4.42 10.85 13.94
C LEU A 242 -5.03 11.65 15.10
N LEU A 243 -6.29 11.42 15.45
CA LEU A 243 -6.93 12.07 16.60
C LEU A 243 -6.17 11.79 17.91
N MET A 244 -5.75 10.54 18.13
CA MET A 244 -4.97 10.16 19.31
C MET A 244 -3.63 10.89 19.37
N LEU A 245 -2.90 10.97 18.25
CA LEU A 245 -1.64 11.71 18.16
C LEU A 245 -1.82 13.21 18.38
N LEU A 246 -2.92 13.79 17.91
CA LEU A 246 -3.23 15.20 18.13
C LEU A 246 -3.61 15.48 19.60
N ALA A 247 -4.43 14.61 20.20
CA ALA A 247 -4.83 14.75 21.60
C ALA A 247 -3.64 14.60 22.55
N LEU A 248 -2.77 13.60 22.31
CA LEU A 248 -1.58 13.32 23.11
C LEU A 248 -0.36 14.15 22.71
N GLY A 249 -0.50 15.08 21.77
CA GLY A 249 0.61 15.90 21.25
C GLY A 249 1.08 17.00 22.20
N GLY A 250 0.53 17.09 23.42
CA GLY A 250 0.91 18.07 24.44
C GLY A 250 0.35 19.48 24.24
N PHE A 251 -0.36 19.73 23.13
CA PHE A 251 -0.99 21.02 22.85
C PHE A 251 -2.45 21.10 23.33
N ILE A 252 -3.25 20.06 23.09
CA ILE A 252 -4.66 20.00 23.50
C ILE A 252 -4.78 19.58 24.96
N LEU A 253 -4.04 18.53 25.33
CA LEU A 253 -3.94 18.05 26.69
C LEU A 253 -2.54 18.40 27.20
N PRO A 254 -2.41 19.30 28.20
CA PRO A 254 -1.14 19.63 28.82
C PRO A 254 -0.56 18.46 29.64
#